data_AF-A0A2V9NSF2-F1
#
_entry.id   AF-A0A2V9NSF2-F1
#
_cell.length_a   1.000
_cell.length_b   1.000
_cell.length_c   1.000
_cell.angle_alpha   90.00
_cell.angle_beta   90.00
_cell.angle_gamma   90.00
#
_symmetry.space_group_name_H-M   'P 1'
#
loop_
_entity.id
_entity.type
_entity.pdbx_description
1 polymer ?
#
loop_
_entity_poly.entity_id
_entity_poly.type
_entity_poly.pdbx_seq_one_letter_code
_entity_poly.pdbx_strand_id
1 'polypeptide(L)' 'MLSVRRGAKAIEFYKQAFGAEELFRIGEEGKGVVAQMSVGGAEFWLADEAPEFLNFSPESLGDDFRGTMVRMVM' A
#
# COMPACT_ATOMS: atom_id res chain seq x y z
N MET A 1 1.58 -4.03 -6.59
CA MET A 1 0.72 -3.71 -5.43
C MET A 1 1.57 -3.74 -4.18
N LEU A 2 1.53 -2.67 -3.40
CA LEU A 2 2.20 -2.51 -2.12
C LEU A 2 1.23 -2.94 -1.02
N SER A 3 1.52 -4.05 -0.34
CA SER A 3 0.72 -4.54 0.78
C SER A 3 1.31 -4.07 2.11
N VAL A 4 0.49 -3.47 2.96
CA VAL A 4 0.91 -2.86 4.24
C VAL A 4 -0.07 -3.23 5.35
N ARG A 5 0.37 -3.30 6.61
CA ARG A 5 -0.54 -3.61 7.73
C ARG A 5 -1.54 -2.50 8.08
N ARG A 6 -1.29 -1.27 7.62
CA ARG A 6 -2.01 -0.05 8.00
C ARG A 6 -2.20 0.86 6.79
N GLY A 7 -3.04 0.44 5.86
CA GLY A 7 -3.28 1.07 4.55
C GLY A 7 -3.63 2.55 4.67
N ALA A 8 -4.63 2.88 5.49
CA ALA A 8 -5.03 4.27 5.73
C ALA A 8 -3.88 5.16 6.21
N LYS A 9 -3.06 4.68 7.16
CA LYS A 9 -1.90 5.44 7.66
C LYS A 9 -0.79 5.56 6.62
N ALA A 10 -0.59 4.52 5.81
CA ALA A 10 0.40 4.54 4.74
C ALA A 10 0.01 5.54 3.64
N ILE A 11 -1.27 5.63 3.27
CA ILE A 11 -1.78 6.65 2.35
C ILE A 11 -1.43 8.05 2.85
N GLU A 12 -1.74 8.37 4.10
CA GLU A 12 -1.44 9.69 4.68
C GLU A 12 0.06 9.96 4.76
N PHE A 13 0.87 8.93 5.06
CA PHE A 13 2.32 9.05 4.99
C PHE A 13 2.80 9.41 3.58
N TYR A 14 2.32 8.74 2.53
CA TYR A 14 2.74 9.03 1.16
C TYR A 14 2.31 10.43 0.70
N LYS A 15 1.11 10.87 1.09
CA LYS A 15 0.66 12.26 0.85
C LYS A 15 1.60 13.27 1.50
N GLN A 16 1.94 13.08 2.78
CA GLN A 16 2.75 14.03 3.54
C GLN A 16 4.23 14.02 3.17
N ALA A 17 4.82 12.84 2.96
CA ALA A 17 6.25 12.68 2.73
C ALA A 17 6.65 12.92 1.27
N PHE A 18 5.79 12.56 0.32
CA PHE A 18 6.11 12.58 -1.11
C PHE A 18 5.18 13.46 -1.94
N GLY A 19 4.20 14.13 -1.32
CA GLY A 19 3.18 14.87 -2.05
C GLY A 19 2.31 13.97 -2.92
N ALA A 20 2.10 12.71 -2.51
CA ALA A 20 1.33 11.76 -3.29
C ALA A 20 -0.13 12.19 -3.45
N GLU A 21 -0.71 11.94 -4.61
CA GLU A 21 -2.13 12.10 -4.88
C GLU A 21 -2.85 10.76 -4.68
N GLU A 22 -4.00 10.79 -4.02
CA GLU A 22 -4.92 9.65 -3.95
C GLU A 22 -5.88 9.74 -5.14
N LEU A 23 -5.69 8.88 -6.13
CA LEU A 23 -6.49 8.87 -7.35
C LEU A 23 -7.80 8.11 -7.15
N PHE A 24 -7.75 7.07 -6.31
CA PHE A 24 -8.87 6.19 -6.06
C PHE A 24 -8.71 5.50 -4.71
N ARG A 25 -9.83 5.24 -4.02
CA ARG A 25 -9.86 4.49 -2.77
C ARG A 25 -11.15 3.70 -2.60
N ILE A 26 -11.01 2.46 -2.15
CA ILE A 26 -12.07 1.61 -1.61
C ILE A 26 -11.72 1.29 -0.16
N GLY A 27 -12.75 1.23 0.69
CA GLY A 27 -12.62 0.81 2.07
C GLY A 27 -12.25 1.94 3.02
N GLU A 28 -12.33 1.63 4.30
CA GLU A 28 -12.16 2.57 5.40
C GLU A 28 -11.16 2.04 6.42
N GLU A 29 -10.65 2.93 7.28
CA GLU A 29 -9.70 2.54 8.31
C GLU A 29 -10.26 1.42 9.19
N GLY A 30 -9.46 0.38 9.45
CA GLY A 30 -9.85 -0.76 10.28
C GLY A 30 -10.69 -1.84 9.58
N LYS A 31 -11.14 -1.63 8.34
CA LYS A 31 -11.85 -2.65 7.54
C LYS A 31 -11.09 -3.09 6.28
N GLY A 32 -9.87 -2.60 6.10
CA GLY A 32 -9.05 -2.82 4.91
C GLY A 32 -9.30 -1.74 3.85
N VAL A 33 -8.21 -1.24 3.29
CA VAL A 33 -8.19 -0.21 2.25
C VAL A 33 -7.47 -0.75 1.02
N VAL A 34 -7.96 -0.37 -0.16
CA VAL A 34 -7.22 -0.45 -1.43
C VAL A 34 -7.26 0.92 -2.07
N ALA A 35 -6.10 1.47 -2.41
CA ALA A 35 -5.97 2.79 -3.02
C ALA A 35 -5.02 2.78 -4.22
N GLN A 36 -5.35 3.58 -5.22
CA GLN A 36 -4.43 3.96 -6.28
C GLN A 36 -3.83 5.31 -5.92
N MET A 37 -2.51 5.36 -5.87
CA MET A 37 -1.73 6.53 -5.48
C MET A 37 -0.84 6.96 -6.64
N SER A 38 -0.52 8.24 -6.73
CA SER A 38 0.43 8.80 -7.70
C SER A 38 1.46 9.67 -7.01
N VAL A 39 2.74 9.51 -7.37
CA VAL A 39 3.83 10.41 -6.93
C VAL A 39 4.53 10.92 -8.18
N GLY A 40 4.42 12.23 -8.44
CA GLY A 40 5.02 12.85 -9.63
C GLY A 40 4.54 12.23 -10.96
N GLY A 41 3.30 11.73 -10.99
CA GLY A 41 2.72 11.04 -12.17
C GLY A 41 3.00 9.55 -12.25
N ALA A 42 3.82 8.98 -11.36
CA ALA A 42 4.03 7.54 -11.29
C ALA A 42 2.98 6.87 -10.40
N GLU A 43 2.16 6.01 -11.00
CA GLU A 43 1.04 5.36 -10.31
C GLU A 43 1.43 4.02 -9.67
N PHE A 44 0.83 3.76 -8.51
CA PHE A 44 0.95 2.47 -7.82
C PHE A 44 -0.29 2.16 -6.99
N TRP A 45 -0.53 0.87 -6.79
CA TRP A 45 -1.59 0.37 -5.92
C TRP A 45 -1.04 0.07 -4.53
N LEU A 46 -1.74 0.54 -3.50
CA LEU A 46 -1.49 0.30 -2.08
C LEU A 46 -2.71 -0.40 -1.49
N ALA A 47 -2.51 -1.45 -0.71
CA ALA A 47 -3.58 -2.13 -0.01
C ALA A 47 -3.18 -2.53 1.41
N ASP A 48 -4.16 -2.62 2.30
CA ASP A 48 -3.98 -3.37 3.53
C ASP A 48 -3.57 -4.83 3.22
N GLU A 49 -2.83 -5.44 4.13
CA GLU A 49 -2.57 -6.87 4.05
C GLU A 49 -3.86 -7.66 4.25
N ALA A 50 -3.93 -8.79 3.55
CA ALA A 50 -5.03 -9.73 3.61
C ALA A 50 -4.44 -11.15 3.57
N PRO A 51 -3.97 -11.68 4.73
CA PRO A 51 -3.36 -12.99 4.84
C PRO A 51 -4.23 -14.13 4.30
N GLU A 52 -5.55 -14.00 4.40
CA GLU A 52 -6.54 -14.94 3.86
C GLU A 52 -6.48 -15.08 2.33
N PHE A 53 -5.93 -14.07 1.64
CA PHE A 53 -5.69 -14.06 0.20
C PHE A 53 -4.20 -14.12 -0.15
N LEU A 54 -3.34 -14.50 0.80
CA LEU A 54 -1.88 -14.57 0.64
C LEU A 54 -1.22 -13.23 0.28
N ASN A 55 -1.86 -12.11 0.64
CA ASN A 55 -1.29 -10.77 0.52
C ASN A 55 -0.74 -10.34 1.88
N PHE A 56 0.57 -10.37 2.02
CA PHE A 56 1.24 -10.08 3.29
C PHE A 56 2.00 -8.76 3.23
N SER A 57 1.97 -8.01 4.33
CA SER A 57 2.91 -6.91 4.52
C SER A 57 4.31 -7.43 4.85
N PRO A 58 5.37 -6.62 4.64
CA PRO A 58 6.71 -6.97 5.11
C PRO A 58 6.77 -7.31 6.61
N GLU A 59 5.97 -6.63 7.44
CA GLU A 59 5.90 -6.90 8.88
C GLU A 59 5.38 -8.31 9.19
N SER A 60 4.39 -8.80 8.43
CA SER A 60 3.85 -10.15 8.59
C SER A 60 4.79 -11.26 8.11
N LEU A 61 5.72 -10.93 7.22
CA LEU A 61 6.69 -11.89 6.68
C LEU A 61 7.96 -12.00 7.54
N GLY A 62 8.17 -11.05 8.46
CA GLY A 62 9.27 -11.07 9.43
C GLY A 62 10.64 -10.72 8.85
N ASP A 63 11.66 -10.72 9.70
CA ASP A 63 13.00 -10.16 9.41
C ASP A 63 13.79 -10.97 8.36
N ASP A 64 13.47 -12.25 8.17
CA ASP A 64 14.10 -13.10 7.17
C ASP A 64 13.60 -12.80 5.75
N PHE A 65 12.51 -12.04 5.62
CA PHE A 65 11.95 -11.64 4.35
C PHE A 65 12.78 -10.54 3.69
N ARG A 66 13.47 -10.89 2.60
CA ARG A 66 14.37 -9.97 1.86
C ARG A 66 13.67 -9.07 0.84
N GLY A 67 12.36 -8.87 0.99
CA GLY A 67 11.54 -7.98 0.17
C GLY A 67 10.85 -8.67 -1.01
N THR A 68 9.67 -8.17 -1.37
CA THR A 68 9.02 -8.41 -2.66
C THR A 68 9.04 -7.14 -3.50
N MET A 69 9.17 -7.29 -4.82
CA MET A 69 9.07 -6.16 -5.76
C MET A 69 7.64 -5.62 -5.78
N VAL A 70 7.49 -4.32 -5.55
CA VAL A 70 6.30 -3.59 -5.96
C VAL A 70 6.44 -3.31 -7.46
N ARG A 71 5.63 -3.97 -8.29
CA ARG A 71 5.46 -3.56 -9.70
C ARG A 71 4.72 -2.24 -9.73
N MET A 72 5.41 -1.17 -10.14
CA MET A 72 4.78 0.05 -10.64
C MET A 72 4.26 -0.24 -12.05
N VAL A 73 3.03 0.18 -12.34
CA VAL A 73 2.44 0.05 -13.68
C VAL A 73 2.44 1.47 -14.25
N MET A 74 3.23 1.69 -15.31
CA MET A 74 3.20 2.92 -16.11
C MET A 74 2.14 2.81 -17.19
#